data_AF-A0A969KUB2-F1
#
_entry.id   AF-A0A969KUB2-F1
#
_cell.length_a   1.000
_cell.length_b   1.000
_cell.length_c   1.000
_cell.angle_alpha   90.00
_cell.angle_beta   90.00
_cell.angle_gamma   90.00
#
_symmetry.space_group_name_H-M   'P 1'
#
loop_
_entity.id
_entity.type
_entity.pdbx_description
1 polymer ?
#
loop_
_entity_poly.entity_id
_entity_poly.type
_entity_poly.pdbx_seq_one_letter_code
_entity_poly.pdbx_strand_id
1 'polypeptide(L)'
;MTNSDWIALSGAVATFLSVIIAVVALWTQLKKLNDSLTIQQLSDYTKRYQEIILNSPEDINEQEFDLNTRPDYNRTMRYMRAYIDLCFEEWYLHQRGLIDKQTWKSWEEGIRASFTKPAFKDAWLTIRDDTSFRTQFEQFLNSLTEETSLRKQLKRKP
;
A
#
# COMPACT_ATOMS: atom_id res chain seq x y z
N MET A 1 53.45 19.32 -32.10
CA MET A 1 52.94 19.24 -30.71
C MET A 1 54.12 19.03 -29.80
N THR A 2 54.22 19.83 -28.75
CA THR A 2 55.25 19.71 -27.71
C THR A 2 54.80 18.71 -26.64
N ASN A 3 55.74 18.20 -25.83
CA ASN A 3 55.40 17.25 -24.75
C ASN A 3 54.41 17.84 -23.73
N SER A 4 54.41 19.16 -23.53
CA SER A 4 53.45 19.86 -22.66
C SER A 4 52.02 19.84 -23.19
N ASP A 5 51.82 19.84 -24.52
CA ASP A 5 50.48 19.81 -25.13
C ASP A 5 49.78 18.47 -24.87
N TRP A 6 50.55 17.37 -24.92
CA TRP A 6 50.05 16.03 -24.62
C TRP A 6 49.73 15.83 -23.13
N ILE A 7 50.49 16.47 -22.25
CA ILE A 7 50.20 16.45 -20.81
C ILE A 7 48.92 17.25 -20.52
N ALA A 8 48.76 18.43 -21.11
CA ALA A 8 47.55 19.24 -20.94
C ALA A 8 46.30 18.52 -21.49
N LEU A 9 46.40 17.90 -22.67
CA LEU A 9 45.31 17.14 -23.26
C LEU A 9 44.93 15.92 -22.42
N SER A 10 45.91 15.15 -21.91
CA SER A 10 45.63 13.99 -21.06
C SER A 10 44.99 14.39 -19.73
N GLY A 11 45.43 15.48 -19.11
CA GLY A 11 44.80 16.06 -17.92
C GLY A 11 43.35 16.47 -18.18
N ALA A 12 43.09 17.19 -19.27
CA ALA A 12 41.74 17.62 -19.63
C ALA A 12 40.79 16.44 -19.89
N VAL A 13 41.26 15.40 -20.59
CA VAL A 13 40.49 14.16 -20.82
C VAL A 13 40.22 13.44 -19.50
N ALA A 14 41.20 13.34 -18.61
CA ALA A 14 41.02 12.71 -17.30
C ALA A 14 39.99 13.46 -16.44
N THR A 15 40.04 14.79 -16.39
CA THR A 15 39.04 15.60 -15.68
C THR A 15 37.65 15.41 -16.28
N PHE A 16 37.52 15.45 -17.60
CA PHE A 16 36.24 15.24 -18.27
C PHE A 16 35.65 13.85 -17.97
N LEU A 17 36.46 12.79 -18.05
CA LEU A 17 36.05 11.44 -17.69
C LEU A 17 35.66 11.33 -16.21
N SER A 18 36.40 12.00 -15.31
CA SER A 18 36.07 12.00 -13.89
C SER A 18 34.71 12.63 -13.59
N VAL A 19 34.35 13.69 -14.31
CA VAL A 19 33.03 14.34 -14.20
C VAL A 19 31.94 13.39 -14.70
N ILE A 20 32.13 12.70 -15.83
CA ILE A 20 31.17 11.72 -16.34
C ILE A 20 30.97 10.59 -15.31
N ILE A 21 32.06 10.05 -14.76
CA ILE A 21 31.99 9.00 -13.74
C ILE A 21 31.24 9.49 -12.50
N ALA A 22 31.51 10.71 -12.04
CA ALA A 22 30.82 11.30 -10.91
C ALA A 22 29.31 11.47 -11.18
N VAL A 23 28.92 11.94 -12.38
CA VAL A 23 27.51 12.06 -12.78
C VAL A 23 26.82 10.70 -12.78
N VAL A 24 27.44 9.68 -13.37
CA VAL A 24 26.89 8.31 -13.38
C VAL A 24 26.77 7.77 -11.96
N ALA A 25 27.79 7.96 -11.11
CA ALA A 25 27.76 7.54 -9.73
C ALA A 25 26.59 8.20 -8.97
N LEU A 26 26.41 9.52 -9.11
CA LEU A 26 25.28 10.24 -8.51
C LEU A 26 23.92 9.69 -8.97
N TRP A 27 23.77 9.42 -10.26
CA TRP A 27 22.53 8.82 -10.79
C TRP A 27 22.25 7.44 -10.20
N THR A 28 23.28 6.59 -10.10
CA THR A 28 23.11 5.26 -9.47
C THR A 28 22.79 5.37 -7.98
N GLN A 29 23.34 6.36 -7.28
CA GLN A 29 23.09 6.59 -5.87
C GLN A 29 21.65 7.07 -5.63
N LEU A 30 21.16 8.01 -6.43
CA LEU A 30 19.76 8.45 -6.39
C LEU A 30 18.80 7.29 -6.65
N LYS A 31 19.10 6.43 -7.63
CA LYS A 31 18.30 5.23 -7.88
C LYS A 31 18.25 4.30 -6.67
N LYS A 32 19.41 3.99 -6.07
CA LYS A 32 19.49 3.13 -4.88
C LYS A 32 18.76 3.71 -3.68
N LEU A 33 18.82 5.02 -3.48
CA LEU A 33 18.08 5.71 -2.42
C LEU A 33 16.57 5.56 -2.62
N ASN A 34 16.07 5.77 -3.84
CA ASN A 34 14.66 5.56 -4.16
C ASN A 34 14.23 4.11 -3.93
N ASP A 35 15.02 3.15 -4.43
CA ASP A 35 14.73 1.72 -4.23
C ASP A 35 14.69 1.37 -2.72
N SER A 36 15.59 1.94 -1.91
CA SER A 36 15.62 1.76 -0.46
C SER A 36 14.40 2.38 0.26
N LEU A 37 13.98 3.58 -0.14
CA LEU A 37 12.80 4.24 0.42
C LEU A 37 11.53 3.42 0.13
N THR A 38 11.40 2.91 -1.09
CA THR A 38 10.29 2.02 -1.47
C THR A 38 10.28 0.77 -0.60
N ILE A 39 11.42 0.08 -0.43
CA ILE A 39 11.50 -1.13 0.41
C ILE A 39 11.11 -0.81 1.86
N GLN A 40 11.55 0.32 2.40
CA GLN A 40 11.20 0.73 3.75
C GLN A 40 9.69 0.96 3.89
N GLN A 41 9.08 1.69 2.95
CA GLN A 41 7.62 1.90 2.94
C GLN A 41 6.88 0.56 2.89
N LEU A 42 7.22 -0.32 1.94
CA LEU A 42 6.61 -1.65 1.83
C LEU A 42 6.74 -2.45 3.14
N SER A 43 7.91 -2.40 3.79
CA SER A 43 8.14 -3.06 5.08
C SER A 43 7.25 -2.50 6.18
N ASP A 44 7.09 -1.18 6.28
CA ASP A 44 6.30 -0.55 7.33
C ASP A 44 4.79 -0.82 7.17
N TYR A 45 4.27 -0.75 5.94
CA TYR A 45 2.89 -1.16 5.63
C TYR A 45 2.66 -2.64 5.93
N THR A 46 3.63 -3.49 5.58
CA THR A 46 3.57 -4.94 5.85
C THR A 46 3.54 -5.24 7.35
N LYS A 47 4.37 -4.56 8.15
CA LYS A 47 4.40 -4.73 9.62
C LYS A 47 3.08 -4.32 10.26
N ARG A 48 2.52 -3.16 9.88
CA ARG A 48 1.23 -2.68 10.38
C ARG A 48 0.11 -3.65 10.02
N TYR A 49 0.09 -4.15 8.79
CA TYR A 49 -0.85 -5.17 8.37
C TYR A 49 -0.71 -6.45 9.19
N GLN A 50 0.52 -6.95 9.39
CA GLN A 50 0.78 -8.13 10.21
C GLN A 50 0.33 -7.92 11.66
N GLU A 51 0.60 -6.77 12.25
CA GLU A 51 0.17 -6.43 13.60
C GLU A 51 -1.36 -6.47 13.74
N ILE A 52 -2.08 -5.93 12.75
CA ILE A 52 -3.55 -5.98 12.69
C ILE A 52 -4.04 -7.43 12.63
N ILE A 53 -3.48 -8.24 11.72
CA ILE A 53 -3.93 -9.63 11.52
C ILE A 53 -3.59 -10.52 12.73
N LEU A 54 -2.40 -10.35 13.33
CA LEU A 54 -1.98 -11.14 14.49
C LEU A 54 -2.80 -10.85 15.76
N ASN A 55 -3.39 -9.66 15.86
CA ASN A 55 -4.25 -9.29 16.99
C ASN A 55 -5.74 -9.38 16.68
N SER A 56 -6.08 -9.71 15.45
CA SER A 56 -7.42 -10.03 15.02
C SER A 56 -7.83 -11.43 15.50
N PRO A 57 -9.13 -11.70 15.69
CA PRO A 57 -9.59 -13.06 15.93
C PRO A 57 -9.15 -14.03 14.83
N GLU A 58 -8.84 -15.28 15.20
CA GLU A 58 -8.40 -16.30 14.23
C GLU A 58 -9.45 -16.57 13.15
N ASP A 59 -10.74 -16.47 13.52
CA ASP A 59 -11.89 -16.71 12.66
C ASP A 59 -12.33 -15.48 11.85
N ILE A 60 -11.57 -14.38 11.86
CA ILE A 60 -11.93 -13.12 11.17
C ILE A 60 -12.19 -13.27 9.66
N ASN A 61 -11.63 -14.33 9.06
CA ASN A 61 -11.74 -14.62 7.64
C ASN A 61 -12.87 -15.61 7.29
N GLU A 62 -13.58 -16.14 8.29
CA GLU A 62 -14.66 -17.10 8.10
C GLU A 62 -15.94 -16.42 7.56
N GLN A 63 -16.79 -17.19 6.88
CA GLN A 63 -18.04 -16.66 6.31
C GLN A 63 -19.16 -16.56 7.33
N GLU A 64 -19.04 -17.28 8.43
CA GLU A 64 -19.95 -17.34 9.57
C GLU A 64 -19.55 -16.33 10.66
N PHE A 65 -18.48 -15.56 10.45
CA PHE A 65 -18.04 -14.55 11.39
C PHE A 65 -19.14 -13.51 11.62
N ASP A 66 -19.58 -13.37 12.87
CA ASP A 66 -20.49 -12.33 13.32
C ASP A 66 -19.74 -11.43 14.30
N LEU A 67 -19.58 -10.18 13.93
CA LEU A 67 -18.88 -9.19 14.74
C LEU A 67 -19.65 -8.84 16.01
N ASN A 68 -20.98 -8.73 15.94
CA ASN A 68 -21.81 -8.10 16.98
C ASN A 68 -22.04 -8.98 18.21
N THR A 69 -21.89 -10.30 18.07
CA THR A 69 -22.14 -11.25 19.16
C THR A 69 -20.89 -11.61 19.96
N ARG A 70 -19.73 -11.01 19.62
CA ARG A 70 -18.46 -11.42 20.23
C ARG A 70 -18.15 -10.74 21.57
N PRO A 71 -17.56 -11.47 22.53
CA PRO A 71 -17.11 -10.88 23.78
C PRO A 71 -15.93 -9.91 23.59
N ASP A 72 -15.14 -10.07 22.52
CA ASP A 72 -13.98 -9.24 22.21
C ASP A 72 -14.26 -8.12 21.19
N TYR A 73 -15.54 -7.79 20.94
CA TYR A 73 -16.01 -6.79 19.97
C TYR A 73 -15.14 -5.52 19.96
N ASN A 74 -14.95 -4.89 21.12
CA ASN A 74 -14.21 -3.62 21.23
C ASN A 74 -12.74 -3.75 20.81
N ARG A 75 -12.11 -4.90 21.08
CA ARG A 75 -10.73 -5.16 20.67
C ARG A 75 -10.68 -5.37 19.17
N THR A 76 -11.55 -6.23 18.63
CA THR A 76 -11.64 -6.51 17.19
C THR A 76 -11.91 -5.22 16.40
N MET A 77 -12.87 -4.42 16.84
CA MET A 77 -13.22 -3.16 16.18
C MET A 77 -12.11 -2.09 16.22
N ARG A 78 -11.19 -2.16 17.18
CA ARG A 78 -9.99 -1.30 17.19
C ARG A 78 -9.05 -1.67 16.06
N TYR A 79 -8.80 -2.96 15.85
CA TYR A 79 -7.96 -3.43 14.75
C TYR A 79 -8.63 -3.29 13.39
N MET A 80 -9.96 -3.39 13.32
CA MET A 80 -10.70 -3.05 12.10
C MET A 80 -10.56 -1.58 11.72
N ARG A 81 -10.64 -0.65 12.69
CA ARG A 81 -10.38 0.77 12.41
C ARG A 81 -8.95 0.99 11.91
N ALA A 82 -7.96 0.39 12.58
CA ALA A 82 -6.58 0.44 12.14
C ALA A 82 -6.38 -0.11 10.71
N TYR A 83 -7.13 -1.16 10.33
CA TYR A 83 -7.13 -1.68 8.97
C TYR A 83 -7.73 -0.72 7.94
N ILE A 84 -8.88 -0.11 8.24
CA ILE A 84 -9.51 0.87 7.34
C ILE A 84 -8.63 2.12 7.20
N ASP A 85 -8.01 2.59 8.29
CA ASP A 85 -7.05 3.69 8.27
C ASP A 85 -5.84 3.36 7.39
N LEU A 86 -5.31 2.13 7.50
CA LEU A 86 -4.23 1.65 6.63
C LEU A 86 -4.66 1.69 5.15
N CYS A 87 -5.85 1.17 4.83
CA CYS A 87 -6.39 1.19 3.47
C CYS A 87 -6.55 2.63 2.94
N PHE A 88 -6.97 3.56 3.81
CA PHE A 88 -7.11 4.97 3.46
C PHE A 88 -5.77 5.61 3.13
N GLU A 89 -4.74 5.35 3.94
CA GLU A 89 -3.38 5.84 3.68
C GLU A 89 -2.82 5.29 2.37
N GLU A 90 -2.94 3.98 2.13
CA GLU A 90 -2.52 3.31 0.89
C GLU A 90 -3.23 3.91 -0.34
N TRP A 91 -4.56 4.08 -0.25
CA TRP A 91 -5.35 4.73 -1.29
C TRP A 91 -4.91 6.17 -1.52
N TYR A 92 -4.67 6.93 -0.44
CA TYR A 92 -4.24 8.32 -0.53
C TYR A 92 -2.88 8.44 -1.21
N LEU A 93 -1.91 7.56 -0.90
CA LEU A 93 -0.62 7.52 -1.58
C LEU A 93 -0.77 7.26 -3.08
N HIS A 94 -1.65 6.34 -3.48
CA HIS A 94 -1.95 6.09 -4.89
C HIS A 94 -2.55 7.32 -5.58
N GLN A 95 -3.55 7.97 -4.97
CA GLN A 95 -4.16 9.18 -5.54
C GLN A 95 -3.15 10.33 -5.71
N ARG A 96 -2.09 10.36 -4.89
CA ARG A 96 -1.01 11.35 -4.97
C ARG A 96 0.11 10.94 -5.93
N GLY A 97 0.04 9.76 -6.55
CA GLY A 97 1.07 9.24 -7.44
C GLY A 97 2.39 8.91 -6.73
N LEU A 98 2.34 8.67 -5.42
CA LEU A 98 3.51 8.40 -4.58
C LEU A 98 3.89 6.91 -4.55
N ILE A 99 3.02 6.06 -5.08
CA ILE A 99 3.30 4.64 -5.32
C ILE A 99 3.02 4.31 -6.77
N ASP A 100 3.78 3.37 -7.31
CA ASP A 100 3.58 2.92 -8.68
C ASP A 100 2.32 2.06 -8.81
N LYS A 101 1.84 1.91 -10.05
CA LYS A 101 0.60 1.19 -10.35
C LYS A 101 0.64 -0.29 -9.99
N GLN A 102 1.82 -0.92 -10.05
CA GLN A 102 1.96 -2.34 -9.74
C GLN A 102 1.84 -2.56 -8.23
N THR A 103 2.48 -1.71 -7.43
CA THR A 103 2.34 -1.70 -5.96
C THR A 103 0.89 -1.46 -5.56
N TRP A 104 0.24 -0.41 -6.11
CA TRP A 104 -1.17 -0.15 -5.83
C TRP A 104 -2.07 -1.33 -6.18
N LYS A 105 -1.90 -1.93 -7.36
CA LYS A 105 -2.70 -3.08 -7.79
C LYS A 105 -2.62 -4.24 -6.79
N SER A 106 -1.42 -4.55 -6.31
CA SER A 106 -1.24 -5.63 -5.31
C SER A 106 -1.97 -5.32 -4.01
N TRP A 107 -1.95 -4.06 -3.56
CA TRP A 107 -2.65 -3.64 -2.33
C TRP A 107 -4.16 -3.64 -2.53
N GLU A 108 -4.65 -3.09 -3.64
CA GLU A 108 -6.07 -3.06 -3.99
C GLU A 108 -6.65 -4.48 -4.04
N GLU A 109 -5.93 -5.45 -4.62
CA GLU A 109 -6.33 -6.85 -4.63
C GLU A 109 -6.47 -7.43 -3.22
N GLY A 110 -5.56 -7.10 -2.31
CA GLY A 110 -5.63 -7.47 -0.90
C GLY A 110 -6.83 -6.86 -0.18
N ILE A 111 -7.05 -5.55 -0.34
CA ILE A 111 -8.23 -4.86 0.21
C ILE A 111 -9.52 -5.49 -0.30
N ARG A 112 -9.61 -5.72 -1.61
CA ARG A 112 -10.77 -6.37 -2.25
C ARG A 112 -11.01 -7.76 -1.70
N ALA A 113 -9.95 -8.55 -1.46
CA ALA A 113 -10.06 -9.88 -0.88
C ALA A 113 -10.60 -9.83 0.56
N SER A 114 -10.09 -8.93 1.40
CA SER A 114 -10.58 -8.73 2.77
C SER A 114 -12.05 -8.33 2.79
N PHE A 115 -12.45 -7.41 1.91
CA PHE A 115 -13.85 -6.97 1.77
C PHE A 115 -14.79 -8.03 1.19
N THR A 116 -14.31 -9.23 0.83
CA THR A 116 -15.20 -10.36 0.57
C THR A 116 -15.78 -10.96 1.85
N LYS A 117 -15.10 -10.77 2.99
CA LYS A 117 -15.41 -11.37 4.28
C LYS A 117 -16.45 -10.55 5.06
N PRO A 118 -17.36 -11.18 5.83
CA PRO A 118 -18.37 -10.47 6.60
C PRO A 118 -17.77 -9.46 7.58
N ALA A 119 -16.75 -9.88 8.33
CA ALA A 119 -16.12 -9.09 9.39
C ALA A 119 -15.74 -7.66 8.94
N PHE A 120 -15.09 -7.56 7.77
CA PHE A 120 -14.61 -6.29 7.23
C PHE A 120 -15.76 -5.41 6.71
N LYS A 121 -16.83 -6.02 6.16
CA LYS A 121 -18.01 -5.27 5.71
C LYS A 121 -18.79 -4.70 6.88
N ASP A 122 -19.02 -5.51 7.91
CA ASP A 122 -19.78 -5.12 9.09
C ASP A 122 -19.02 -4.04 9.88
N ALA A 123 -17.70 -4.19 9.97
CA ALA A 123 -16.85 -3.15 10.53
C ALA A 123 -16.92 -1.86 9.70
N TRP A 124 -16.86 -1.93 8.36
CA TRP A 124 -16.97 -0.74 7.50
C TRP A 124 -18.34 -0.06 7.61
N LEU A 125 -19.44 -0.82 7.77
CA LEU A 125 -20.77 -0.25 8.06
C LEU A 125 -20.76 0.54 9.37
N THR A 126 -20.11 0.02 10.40
CA THR A 126 -20.01 0.72 11.70
C THR A 126 -19.11 1.96 11.61
N ILE A 127 -17.96 1.84 10.95
CA ILE A 127 -16.90 2.86 10.93
C ILE A 127 -17.30 4.06 10.05
N ARG A 128 -17.99 3.84 8.92
CA ARG A 128 -18.40 4.96 8.07
C ARG A 128 -19.36 5.93 8.78
N ASP A 129 -20.11 5.42 9.76
CA ASP A 129 -21.10 6.20 10.51
C ASP A 129 -20.44 7.00 11.64
N ASP A 130 -19.30 6.54 12.16
CA ASP A 130 -18.57 7.20 13.27
C ASP A 130 -17.38 8.04 12.81
N THR A 131 -16.85 7.79 11.62
CA THR A 131 -15.63 8.40 11.09
C THR A 131 -15.84 8.84 9.64
N SER A 132 -15.68 10.13 9.38
CA SER A 132 -15.76 10.67 8.02
C SER A 132 -14.41 10.55 7.30
N PHE A 133 -14.40 9.87 6.16
CA PHE A 133 -13.25 9.83 5.26
C PHE A 133 -13.48 10.76 4.07
N ARG A 134 -12.51 10.83 3.15
CA ARG A 134 -12.74 11.51 1.87
C ARG A 134 -13.81 10.75 1.10
N THR A 135 -14.80 11.46 0.55
CA THR A 135 -15.93 10.86 -0.19
C THR A 135 -15.51 9.86 -1.27
N GLN A 136 -14.40 10.11 -1.97
CA GLN A 136 -13.89 9.20 -3.01
C GLN A 136 -13.38 7.86 -2.43
N PHE A 137 -12.80 7.88 -1.23
CA PHE A 137 -12.38 6.66 -0.55
C PHE A 137 -13.59 5.87 -0.04
N GLU A 138 -14.59 6.56 0.51
CA GLU A 138 -15.84 5.92 0.94
C GLU A 138 -16.55 5.26 -0.25
N GLN A 139 -16.61 5.94 -1.41
CA GLN A 139 -17.12 5.39 -2.66
C GLN A 139 -16.33 4.15 -3.10
N PHE A 140 -14.99 4.21 -3.00
CA PHE A 140 -14.13 3.07 -3.30
C PHE A 140 -14.50 1.85 -2.43
N LEU A 141 -14.53 1.99 -1.10
CA LEU A 141 -14.89 0.88 -0.21
C LEU A 141 -16.33 0.39 -0.42
N ASN A 142 -17.28 1.30 -0.64
CA ASN A 142 -18.67 0.94 -0.92
C ASN A 142 -18.78 0.06 -2.18
N SER A 143 -18.05 0.40 -3.24
CA SER A 143 -18.03 -0.40 -4.46
C SER A 143 -17.57 -1.85 -4.22
N LEU A 144 -16.63 -2.07 -3.30
CA LEU A 144 -16.14 -3.41 -2.94
C LEU A 144 -17.23 -4.23 -2.21
N THR A 145 -18.00 -3.56 -1.35
CA THR A 145 -19.12 -4.21 -0.63
C THR A 145 -20.27 -4.60 -1.56
N GLU A 146 -20.58 -3.75 -2.53
CA GLU A 146 -21.65 -3.97 -3.52
C GLU A 146 -21.26 -5.09 -4.50
N GLU A 147 -20.03 -5.06 -5.04
CA GLU A 147 -19.55 -6.09 -5.96
C GLU A 147 -19.63 -7.49 -5.35
N THR A 148 -19.24 -7.62 -4.09
CA THR A 148 -19.33 -8.92 -3.41
C THR A 148 -20.79 -9.37 -3.24
N SER A 149 -21.69 -8.45 -2.96
CA SER A 149 -23.12 -8.74 -2.80
C SER A 149 -23.74 -9.25 -4.11
N LEU A 150 -23.39 -8.63 -5.25
CA LEU A 150 -23.80 -9.06 -6.58
C LEU A 150 -23.26 -10.45 -6.93
N ARG A 151 -21.96 -10.72 -6.67
CA ARG A 151 -21.36 -12.04 -6.91
C ARG A 151 -22.06 -13.16 -6.11
N LYS A 152 -22.49 -12.88 -4.88
CA LYS A 152 -23.24 -13.84 -4.04
C LYS A 152 -24.63 -14.12 -4.59
N GLN A 153 -25.30 -13.13 -5.19
CA GLN A 153 -26.60 -13.31 -5.84
C GLN A 153 -26.50 -14.12 -7.13
N LEU A 154 -25.47 -13.88 -7.96
CA LEU A 154 -25.25 -14.62 -9.20
C LEU A 154 -24.96 -16.11 -8.97
N LYS A 155 -24.18 -16.45 -7.93
CA LYS A 155 -23.91 -17.85 -7.54
C LYS A 155 -25.12 -18.60 -6.96
N ARG A 156 -26.18 -17.87 -6.59
CA ARG A 156 -27.41 -18.44 -5.99
C ARG A 156 -28.55 -18.62 -7.01
N LYS A 157 -28.37 -18.17 -8.26
CA LYS A 157 -29.30 -18.53 -9.34
C LYS A 157 -29.00 -19.97 -9.79
N PRO A 158 -30.01 -20.86 -9.82
CA PRO A 158 -29.85 -22.25 -10.24
C PRO A 158 -29.46 -22.36 -11.72
#